data_AF-A0A2R6KYH6-F1
#
_entry.id   AF-A0A2R6KYH6-F1
#
_cell.length_a   1.000
_cell.length_b   1.000
_cell.length_c   1.000
_cell.angle_alpha   90.00
_cell.angle_beta   90.00
_cell.angle_gamma   90.00
#
_symmetry.space_group_name_H-M   'P 1'
#
loop_
_entity.id
_entity.type
_entity.pdbx_description
1 polymer ?
#
loop_
_entity_poly.entity_id
_entity_poly.type
_entity_poly.pdbx_seq_one_letter_code
_entity_poly.pdbx_strand_id
1 'polypeptide(L)'
;MYGSLAVGFVGYVAGLRAELPVVALAVYWVGFLGFLAVWKGSSVTLFDERHAAMEAKTAKRTLNVAGAALILVAPAVPALQSAGYGLPTLAEGALYGYAALFGVYGLLYTVIRVRT
;
A
#
# COMPACT_ATOMS: atom_id res chain seq x y z
N MET A 1 -12.14 -11.24 -0.02
CA MET A 1 -10.69 -11.38 0.23
C MET A 1 -10.06 -10.03 0.62
N TYR A 2 -9.89 -9.06 -0.27
CA TYR A 2 -9.29 -7.75 0.08
C TYR A 2 -10.07 -6.95 1.14
N GLY A 3 -11.39 -7.15 1.27
CA GLY A 3 -12.18 -6.57 2.35
C GLY A 3 -11.68 -6.94 3.76
N SER A 4 -11.14 -8.16 3.97
CA SER A 4 -10.59 -8.54 5.28
C SER A 4 -9.30 -7.80 5.60
N LEU A 5 -8.47 -7.51 4.58
CA LEU A 5 -7.27 -6.68 4.73
C LEU A 5 -7.66 -5.24 5.06
N ALA A 6 -8.65 -4.69 4.36
CA ALA A 6 -9.14 -3.33 4.60
C ALA A 6 -9.70 -3.19 6.03
N VAL A 7 -10.56 -4.11 6.47
CA VAL A 7 -11.10 -4.14 7.83
C VAL A 7 -9.99 -4.34 8.87
N GLY A 8 -9.06 -5.27 8.62
CA GLY A 8 -7.92 -5.52 9.52
C GLY A 8 -7.03 -4.29 9.70
N PHE A 9 -6.74 -3.57 8.61
CA PHE A 9 -5.95 -2.34 8.66
C PHE A 9 -6.68 -1.19 9.34
N VAL A 10 -7.96 -0.96 9.02
CA VAL A 10 -8.76 0.08 9.68
C VAL A 10 -8.90 -0.22 11.18
N GLY A 11 -9.15 -1.48 11.54
CA GLY A 11 -9.22 -1.92 12.93
C GLY A 11 -7.89 -1.77 13.67
N TYR A 12 -6.76 -2.05 13.01
CA TYR A 12 -5.43 -1.78 13.56
C TYR A 12 -5.24 -0.29 13.89
N VAL A 13 -5.54 0.60 12.93
CA VAL A 13 -5.42 2.04 13.14
C VAL A 13 -6.33 2.53 14.26
N ALA A 14 -7.58 2.04 14.31
CA ALA A 14 -8.53 2.37 15.37
C ALA A 14 -8.04 1.89 16.75
N GLY A 15 -7.53 0.66 16.84
CA GLY A 15 -7.00 0.09 18.07
C GLY A 15 -5.76 0.83 18.60
N LEU A 16 -4.87 1.27 17.70
CA LEU A 16 -3.74 2.13 18.08
C LEU A 16 -4.21 3.47 18.68
N ARG A 17 -5.24 4.09 18.09
CA ARG A 17 -5.83 5.34 18.62
C ARG A 17 -6.55 5.17 19.95
N ALA A 18 -7.00 3.95 20.24
CA ALA A 18 -7.61 3.59 21.52
C ALA A 18 -6.58 3.11 22.56
N GLU A 19 -5.27 3.23 22.28
CA GLU A 19 -4.18 2.79 23.16
C GLU A 19 -4.20 1.28 23.46
N LEU A 20 -4.71 0.47 22.53
CA LEU A 20 -4.76 -1.00 22.61
C LEU A 20 -3.82 -1.66 21.60
N PRO A 21 -2.47 -1.52 21.72
CA PRO A 21 -1.54 -1.92 20.68
C PRO A 21 -1.55 -3.42 20.39
N VAL A 22 -1.72 -4.27 21.41
CA VAL A 22 -1.79 -5.73 21.24
C VAL A 22 -3.07 -6.14 20.53
N VAL A 23 -4.21 -5.51 20.87
CA VAL A 23 -5.50 -5.77 20.22
C VAL A 23 -5.45 -5.30 18.76
N ALA A 24 -4.90 -4.11 18.51
CA ALA A 24 -4.69 -3.60 17.15
C ALA A 24 -3.92 -4.62 16.31
N LEU A 25 -2.77 -5.09 16.82
CA LEU A 25 -1.94 -6.07 16.13
C LEU A 25 -2.68 -7.39 15.88
N ALA A 26 -3.44 -7.88 16.86
CA ALA A 26 -4.25 -9.08 16.70
C ALA A 26 -5.31 -8.90 15.59
N VAL A 27 -6.01 -7.76 15.55
CA VAL A 27 -7.02 -7.45 14.52
C VAL A 27 -6.39 -7.40 13.13
N TYR A 28 -5.20 -6.80 13.00
CA TYR A 28 -4.45 -6.81 11.74
C TYR A 28 -4.17 -8.23 11.27
N TRP A 29 -3.63 -9.07 12.16
CA TRP A 29 -3.29 -10.46 11.83
C TRP A 29 -4.52 -11.29 11.50
N VAL A 30 -5.64 -11.11 12.21
CA VAL A 30 -6.90 -11.78 11.88
C VAL A 30 -7.38 -11.38 10.48
N GLY A 31 -7.30 -10.11 10.11
CA GLY A 31 -7.63 -9.64 8.77
C GLY A 31 -6.75 -10.27 7.68
N PHE A 32 -5.45 -10.37 7.94
CA PHE A 32 -4.47 -11.02 7.06
C PHE A 32 -4.68 -12.53 6.95
N LEU A 33 -4.89 -13.23 8.06
CA LEU A 33 -5.16 -14.66 8.06
C LEU A 33 -6.50 -14.97 7.38
N GLY A 34 -7.50 -14.12 7.55
CA GLY A 34 -8.77 -14.21 6.81
C GLY A 34 -8.58 -14.06 5.30
N PHE A 35 -7.67 -13.17 4.87
CA PHE A 35 -7.29 -13.07 3.47
C PHE A 35 -6.69 -14.39 2.97
N LEU A 36 -5.72 -14.96 3.70
CA LEU A 36 -5.06 -16.21 3.32
C LEU A 36 -6.03 -17.40 3.31
N ALA A 37 -6.96 -17.46 4.27
CA ALA A 37 -7.96 -18.50 4.36
C ALA A 37 -8.89 -18.49 3.15
N VAL A 38 -9.36 -17.31 2.71
CA VAL A 38 -10.18 -17.19 1.49
C VAL A 38 -9.34 -17.49 0.25
N TRP A 39 -8.11 -16.99 0.18
CA TRP A 39 -7.23 -17.19 -0.97
C TRP A 39 -6.94 -18.68 -1.23
N LYS A 40 -6.60 -19.43 -0.17
CA LYS A 40 -6.26 -20.86 -0.29
C LYS A 40 -7.46 -21.81 -0.17
N GLY A 41 -8.52 -21.39 0.50
CA GLY A 41 -9.67 -22.25 0.82
C GLY A 41 -10.87 -22.10 -0.12
N SER A 42 -10.88 -21.11 -1.00
CA SER A 42 -11.96 -20.93 -1.97
C SER A 42 -11.90 -21.99 -3.07
N SER A 43 -13.02 -22.67 -3.32
CA SER A 43 -13.21 -23.56 -4.47
C SER A 43 -13.57 -22.82 -5.77
N VAL A 44 -13.84 -21.52 -5.67
CA VAL A 44 -14.14 -20.65 -6.81
C VAL A 44 -12.85 -20.11 -7.40
N THR A 45 -12.77 -20.05 -8.73
CA THR A 45 -11.71 -19.35 -9.46
C THR A 45 -11.75 -17.86 -9.17
N LEU A 46 -10.94 -17.41 -8.21
CA LEU A 46 -10.92 -16.02 -7.74
C LEU A 46 -10.26 -15.04 -8.74
N PHE A 47 -9.36 -15.54 -9.59
CA PHE A 47 -8.57 -14.74 -10.51
C PHE A 47 -8.83 -15.21 -11.95
N ASP A 48 -9.93 -14.73 -12.53
CA ASP A 48 -10.27 -14.96 -13.93
C ASP A 48 -9.62 -13.92 -14.86
N GLU A 49 -9.77 -14.09 -16.17
CA GLU A 49 -9.23 -13.16 -17.18
C GLU A 49 -9.74 -11.72 -16.98
N ARG A 50 -11.01 -11.58 -16.61
CA ARG A 50 -11.63 -10.28 -16.34
C ARG A 50 -10.96 -9.61 -15.13
N HIS A 51 -10.72 -10.35 -14.06
CA HIS A 51 -10.03 -9.86 -12.88
C HIS A 51 -8.59 -9.44 -13.22
N ALA A 52 -7.86 -10.26 -13.96
CA ALA A 52 -6.50 -9.91 -14.41
C ALA A 52 -6.47 -8.63 -15.26
N ALA A 53 -7.43 -8.48 -16.19
CA ALA A 53 -7.56 -7.27 -16.99
C ALA A 53 -7.93 -6.04 -16.15
N MET A 54 -8.75 -6.19 -15.11
CA MET A 54 -9.06 -5.12 -14.17
C MET A 54 -7.85 -4.76 -13.30
N GLU A 55 -7.13 -5.73 -12.76
CA GLU A 55 -5.91 -5.53 -11.97
C GLU A 55 -4.85 -4.76 -12.76
N ALA A 56 -4.57 -5.15 -14.02
CA ALA A 56 -3.62 -4.44 -14.86
C ALA A 56 -3.99 -2.96 -15.07
N LYS A 57 -5.29 -2.66 -15.27
CA LYS A 57 -5.79 -1.28 -15.43
C LYS A 57 -5.73 -0.51 -14.11
N THR A 58 -6.09 -1.14 -13.00
CA THR A 58 -6.14 -0.52 -11.68
C THR A 58 -4.74 -0.25 -11.16
N ALA A 59 -3.81 -1.20 -11.24
CA ALA A 59 -2.42 -1.03 -10.80
C ALA A 59 -1.76 0.17 -11.49
N LYS A 60 -1.87 0.27 -12.82
CA LYS A 60 -1.36 1.42 -13.58
C LYS A 60 -1.97 2.74 -13.11
N ARG A 61 -3.30 2.80 -12.93
CA ARG A 61 -4.00 4.01 -12.48
C ARG A 61 -3.61 4.40 -11.06
N THR A 62 -3.52 3.44 -10.14
CA THR A 62 -3.10 3.65 -8.76
C THR A 62 -1.70 4.23 -8.68
N LEU A 63 -0.74 3.66 -9.42
CA LEU A 63 0.63 4.19 -9.47
C LEU A 63 0.67 5.59 -10.09
N ASN A 64 -0.12 5.86 -11.12
CA ASN A 64 -0.19 7.21 -11.70
C ASN A 64 -0.73 8.24 -10.70
N VAL A 65 -1.79 7.90 -9.97
CA VAL A 65 -2.38 8.79 -8.94
C VAL A 65 -1.40 9.02 -7.80
N ALA A 66 -0.78 7.95 -7.29
CA ALA A 66 0.24 8.05 -6.24
C ALA A 66 1.44 8.90 -6.70
N GLY A 67 1.89 8.72 -7.94
CA GLY A 67 2.99 9.48 -8.53
C GLY A 67 2.65 10.95 -8.68
N ALA A 68 1.45 11.27 -9.16
CA ALA A 68 0.96 12.65 -9.27
C ALA A 68 0.91 13.33 -7.89
N ALA A 69 0.43 12.64 -6.86
CA ALA A 69 0.43 13.17 -5.49
C ALA A 69 1.86 13.43 -4.98
N LEU A 70 2.80 12.52 -5.24
CA LEU A 70 4.20 12.68 -4.82
C LEU A 70 4.92 13.82 -5.56
N ILE A 71 4.60 14.07 -6.83
CA ILE A 71 5.14 15.23 -7.57
C ILE A 71 4.76 16.55 -6.88
N LEU A 72 3.57 16.61 -6.26
CA LEU A 72 3.14 17.80 -5.51
C LEU A 72 3.75 17.85 -4.11
N VAL A 73 3.81 16.71 -3.42
CA VAL A 73 4.21 16.64 -2.00
C VAL A 73 5.73 16.64 -1.81
N ALA A 74 6.47 15.86 -2.60
CA ALA A 74 7.90 15.66 -2.38
C ALA A 74 8.74 16.94 -2.54
N PRO A 75 8.50 17.82 -3.54
CA PRO A 75 9.25 19.07 -3.65
C PRO A 75 8.93 20.08 -2.54
N ALA A 76 7.78 19.98 -1.88
CA ALA A 76 7.41 20.87 -0.78
C ALA A 76 8.26 20.60 0.48
N VAL A 77 8.78 19.37 0.65
CA VAL A 77 9.59 18.96 1.81
C VAL A 77 10.82 19.84 2.04
N PRO A 78 11.76 19.99 1.09
CA PRO A 78 12.95 20.82 1.30
C PRO A 78 12.60 22.31 1.50
N ALA A 79 11.53 22.80 0.88
CA ALA A 79 11.05 24.17 1.07
C ALA A 79 10.47 24.41 2.47
N LEU A 80 9.74 23.44 3.02
CA LEU A 80 9.22 23.49 4.38
C LEU A 80 10.37 23.40 5.40
N GLN A 81 11.34 22.52 5.17
CA GLN A 81 12.52 22.38 6.02
C GLN A 81 13.37 23.66 6.04
N SER A 82 13.60 24.30 4.89
CA SER A 82 14.36 25.56 4.81
C SER A 82 13.64 26.73 5.49
N ALA A 83 12.29 26.69 5.54
CA ALA A 83 11.47 27.62 6.29
C ALA A 83 11.37 27.29 7.80
N GLY A 84 12.09 26.28 8.29
CA GLY A 84 12.15 25.90 9.70
C GLY A 84 11.00 24.98 10.17
N TYR A 85 10.16 24.47 9.26
CA TYR A 85 9.12 23.50 9.61
C TYR A 85 9.69 22.09 9.70
N GLY A 86 9.52 21.45 10.86
CA GLY A 86 9.83 20.04 11.04
C GLY A 86 8.82 19.14 10.33
N LEU A 87 9.29 18.05 9.73
CA LEU A 87 8.42 17.02 9.16
C LEU A 87 8.12 15.95 10.21
N PRO A 88 6.85 15.55 10.39
CA PRO A 88 6.53 14.40 11.22
C PRO A 88 7.26 13.15 10.70
N THR A 89 7.84 12.34 11.60
CA THR A 89 8.56 11.10 11.25
C THR A 89 7.71 10.16 10.39
N LEU A 90 6.39 10.17 10.59
CA LEU A 90 5.45 9.39 9.77
C LEU A 90 5.40 9.86 8.31
N ALA A 91 5.46 11.18 8.07
CA ALA A 91 5.44 11.74 6.72
C ALA A 91 6.73 11.39 5.96
N GLU A 92 7.87 11.47 6.66
CA GLU A 92 9.17 11.06 6.13
C GLU A 92 9.21 9.55 5.81
N GLY A 93 8.75 8.71 6.74
CA GLY A 93 8.61 7.27 6.51
C GLY A 93 7.68 6.92 5.34
N ALA A 94 6.58 7.67 5.16
CA ALA A 94 5.68 7.49 4.03
C ALA A 94 6.37 7.80 2.69
N LEU A 95 7.16 8.87 2.61
CA LEU A 95 7.92 9.21 1.41
C LEU A 95 8.91 8.12 1.04
N TYR A 96 9.64 7.56 2.01
CA TYR A 96 10.52 6.42 1.79
C TYR A 96 9.75 5.16 1.34
N GLY A 97 8.58 4.90 1.92
CA GLY A 97 7.72 3.80 1.51
C GLY A 97 7.26 3.91 0.06
N TYR A 98 6.86 5.11 -0.38
CA TYR A 98 6.53 5.35 -1.78
C TYR A 98 7.76 5.26 -2.69
N ALA A 99 8.92 5.79 -2.28
CA ALA A 99 10.16 5.67 -3.04
C ALA A 99 10.52 4.20 -3.27
N ALA A 100 10.41 3.36 -2.24
CA ALA A 100 10.61 1.92 -2.35
C ALA A 100 9.59 1.26 -3.29
N LEU A 101 8.30 1.62 -3.19
CA LEU A 101 7.25 1.10 -4.07
C LEU A 101 7.54 1.40 -5.56
N PHE A 102 7.86 2.65 -5.89
CA PHE A 102 8.21 3.05 -7.25
C PHE A 102 9.53 2.43 -7.72
N GLY A 103 10.52 2.31 -6.83
CA GLY A 103 11.78 1.64 -7.10
C GLY A 103 11.59 0.17 -7.48
N VAL A 104 10.80 -0.57 -6.69
CA VAL A 104 10.45 -1.97 -6.97
C VAL A 104 9.69 -2.08 -8.30
N TYR A 105 8.71 -1.20 -8.54
CA TYR A 105 7.99 -1.19 -9.81
C TYR A 105 8.93 -0.96 -11.01
N GLY A 106 9.81 0.04 -10.94
CA GLY A 106 10.77 0.34 -12.00
C GLY A 106 11.75 -0.80 -12.25
N LEU A 107 12.25 -1.43 -11.18
CA LEU A 107 13.11 -2.61 -11.26
C LEU A 107 12.39 -3.77 -11.96
N LEU A 108 11.21 -4.14 -11.50
CA LEU A 108 10.44 -5.25 -12.06
C LEU A 108 10.05 -4.98 -13.52
N TYR A 109 9.61 -3.77 -13.84
CA TYR A 109 9.31 -3.37 -15.21
C TYR A 109 10.52 -3.55 -16.12
N THR A 110 11.70 -3.10 -15.68
CA THR A 110 12.95 -3.23 -16.43
C THR A 110 13.32 -4.69 -16.64
N VAL A 111 13.26 -5.51 -15.59
CA VAL A 111 13.56 -6.95 -15.67
C VAL A 111 12.62 -7.67 -16.64
N ILE A 112 11.32 -7.40 -16.56
CA ILE A 112 10.32 -8.02 -17.45
C ILE A 112 10.54 -7.57 -18.88
N ARG A 113 10.77 -6.27 -19.11
CA ARG A 113 11.01 -5.68 -20.44
C ARG A 113 12.27 -6.25 -21.12
N VAL A 114 13.31 -6.56 -20.36
CA VAL A 114 14.55 -7.14 -20.92
C VAL A 114 14.38 -8.63 -21.26
N ARG A 115 13.46 -9.32 -20.57
CA ARG A 115 13.22 -10.77 -20.74
C ARG A 115 12.14 -11.10 -21.77
N THR A 116 11.40 -10.11 -22.26
CA THR A 116 10.30 -10.26 -23.22
C THR A 116 10.67 -9.57 -24.52
#